data_AF-A0A520NFQ8-F1
#
_entry.id   AF-A0A520NFQ8-F1
#
_cell.length_a   1.000
_cell.length_b   1.000
_cell.length_c   1.000
_cell.angle_alpha   90.00
_cell.angle_beta   90.00
_cell.angle_gamma   90.00
#
_symmetry.space_group_name_H-M   'P 1'
#
loop_
_entity.id
_entity.type
_entity.pdbx_description
1 polymer ?
#
loop_
_entity_poly.entity_id
_entity_poly.type
_entity_poly.pdbx_seq_one_letter_code
_entity_poly.pdbx_strand_id
1 'polypeptide(L)'
;MLAIDDKTKWVLTGRVKERFQERNLLIADIRYLLKFGYVYDDAEESTKNGFWKYKVEGTTPNSETRTLLVVIIPDFQHRTIEMVTVHWKDN
;
A
#
# COMPACT_ATOMS: atom_id res chain seq x y z
N MET A 1 -4.14 -1.10 14.63
CA MET A 1 -3.51 -1.33 13.31
C MET A 1 -3.54 -0.01 12.53
N LEU A 2 -2.43 0.46 11.96
CA LEU A 2 -2.34 1.81 11.35
C LEU A 2 -3.37 2.04 10.23
N ALA A 3 -3.58 1.05 9.36
CA ALA A 3 -4.42 1.20 8.18
C ALA A 3 -5.93 1.43 8.46
N ILE A 4 -6.41 1.12 9.68
CA ILE A 4 -7.81 1.32 10.12
C ILE A 4 -7.99 2.56 11.00
N ASP A 5 -6.91 3.23 11.41
CA ASP A 5 -7.00 4.47 12.17
C ASP A 5 -7.27 5.63 11.21
N ASP A 6 -8.40 6.31 11.35
CA ASP A 6 -8.77 7.46 10.51
C ASP A 6 -7.83 8.66 10.71
N LYS A 7 -7.03 8.67 11.79
CA LYS A 7 -5.96 9.66 12.01
C LYS A 7 -4.68 9.33 11.25
N THR A 8 -4.58 8.16 10.62
CA THR A 8 -3.40 7.78 9.85
C THR A 8 -3.28 8.64 8.61
N LYS A 9 -2.13 9.32 8.49
CA LYS A 9 -1.82 10.15 7.34
C LYS A 9 -1.22 9.30 6.22
N TRP A 10 -1.83 9.38 5.04
CA TRP A 10 -1.37 8.71 3.83
C TRP A 10 -0.47 9.65 3.03
N VAL A 11 0.76 9.21 2.77
CA VAL A 11 1.73 9.96 1.97
C VAL A 11 1.80 9.33 0.57
N LEU A 12 1.36 10.09 -0.43
CA LEU A 12 1.31 9.68 -1.84
C LEU A 12 2.11 10.69 -2.68
N THR A 13 3.12 10.21 -3.42
CA THR A 13 3.84 11.04 -4.40
C THR A 13 2.97 11.30 -5.63
N GLY A 14 3.34 12.27 -6.48
CA GLY A 14 2.63 12.56 -7.74
C GLY A 14 2.51 11.32 -8.63
N ARG A 15 3.62 10.60 -8.82
CA ARG A 15 3.67 9.33 -9.57
C ARG A 15 2.72 8.26 -9.01
N VAL A 16 2.57 8.16 -7.69
CA VAL A 16 1.65 7.19 -7.08
C VAL A 16 0.20 7.61 -7.31
N LYS A 17 -0.13 8.90 -7.21
CA LYS A 17 -1.48 9.41 -7.50
C LYS A 17 -1.90 9.13 -8.95
N GLU A 18 -0.99 9.32 -9.90
CA GLU A 18 -1.22 8.96 -11.31
C GLU A 18 -1.55 7.47 -11.46
N ARG A 19 -0.78 6.59 -10.79
CA ARG A 19 -1.02 5.14 -10.82
C ARG A 19 -2.39 4.74 -10.26
N PHE A 20 -2.91 5.46 -9.26
CA PHE A 20 -4.26 5.27 -8.72
C PHE A 20 -5.31 5.64 -9.75
N GLN A 21 -5.16 6.80 -10.37
CA GLN A 21 -6.10 7.30 -11.37
C GLN A 21 -6.16 6.39 -12.59
N GLU A 22 -5.01 5.98 -13.13
CA GLU A 22 -4.91 5.04 -14.26
C GLU A 22 -5.60 3.70 -13.99
N ARG A 23 -5.68 3.28 -12.73
CA ARG A 23 -6.21 1.97 -12.31
C ARG A 23 -7.57 2.06 -11.64
N ASN A 24 -8.16 3.25 -11.58
CA ASN A 24 -9.40 3.54 -10.87
C ASN A 24 -9.41 3.05 -9.41
N LEU A 25 -8.28 3.19 -8.72
CA LEU A 25 -8.10 2.74 -7.33
C LEU A 25 -8.41 3.86 -6.34
N LEU A 26 -8.98 3.48 -5.20
CA LEU A 26 -9.23 4.36 -4.07
C LEU A 26 -8.33 4.00 -2.88
N ILE A 27 -8.15 4.94 -1.95
CA ILE A 27 -7.48 4.62 -0.66
C ILE A 27 -8.25 3.56 0.12
N ALA A 28 -9.58 3.46 -0.09
CA ALA A 28 -10.39 2.39 0.47
C ALA A 28 -9.92 0.98 0.00
N ASP A 29 -9.49 0.84 -1.26
CA ASP A 29 -8.92 -0.41 -1.76
C ASP A 29 -7.64 -0.78 -1.03
N ILE A 30 -6.78 0.21 -0.78
CA ILE A 30 -5.54 -0.01 -0.04
C ILE A 30 -5.83 -0.35 1.43
N ARG A 31 -6.78 0.33 2.07
CA ARG A 31 -7.21 -0.01 3.43
C ARG A 31 -7.73 -1.44 3.51
N TYR A 32 -8.52 -1.86 2.52
CA TYR A 32 -8.99 -3.23 2.39
C TYR A 32 -7.82 -4.20 2.23
N LEU A 33 -6.90 -3.90 1.31
CA LEU A 33 -5.73 -4.73 1.03
C LEU A 33 -4.81 -4.87 2.25
N LEU A 34 -4.54 -3.80 3.00
CA LEU A 34 -3.72 -3.86 4.22
C LEU A 34 -4.42 -4.59 5.38
N LYS A 35 -5.74 -4.78 5.31
CA LYS A 35 -6.52 -5.51 6.32
C LYS A 35 -6.66 -7.00 6.00
N PHE A 36 -6.81 -7.34 4.71
CA PHE A 36 -7.18 -8.68 4.27
C PHE A 36 -6.18 -9.35 3.32
N GLY A 37 -5.24 -8.58 2.75
CA GLY A 37 -4.15 -9.09 1.93
C GLY A 37 -3.07 -9.75 2.77
N TYR A 38 -2.01 -10.19 2.10
CA TYR A 38 -0.87 -10.83 2.75
C TYR A 38 0.45 -10.17 2.35
N VAL A 39 1.44 -10.30 3.23
CA VAL A 39 2.80 -9.82 2.96
C VAL A 39 3.52 -10.90 2.15
N TYR A 40 3.86 -10.60 0.90
CA TYR A 40 4.39 -11.58 -0.06
C TYR A 40 5.85 -11.95 0.18
N ASP A 41 6.66 -10.98 0.60
CA ASP A 41 8.12 -11.08 0.73
C ASP A 41 8.57 -10.64 2.13
N ASP A 42 9.80 -11.02 2.48
CA ASP A 42 10.50 -10.43 3.61
C ASP A 42 10.56 -8.91 3.50
N ALA A 43 10.53 -8.24 4.66
CA ALA A 43 10.59 -6.79 4.72
C ALA A 43 11.94 -6.29 4.18
N GLU A 44 11.89 -5.39 3.19
CA GLU A 44 13.10 -4.79 2.61
C GLU A 44 13.43 -3.49 3.33
N GLU A 45 14.69 -3.23 3.67
CA GLU A 45 15.04 -1.95 4.28
C GLU A 45 14.75 -0.78 3.31
N SER A 46 14.20 0.30 3.86
CA SER A 46 14.05 1.55 3.13
C SER A 46 15.40 2.23 2.93
N THR A 47 15.45 3.23 2.04
CA THR A 47 16.64 4.09 1.91
C THR A 47 16.90 4.92 3.17
N LYS A 48 15.90 5.04 4.05
CA LYS A 48 16.01 5.65 5.37
C LYS A 48 16.14 4.55 6.42
N ASN A 49 17.29 4.50 7.10
CA ASN A 49 17.57 3.52 8.15
C ASN A 49 16.46 3.49 9.21
N GLY A 50 16.12 2.28 9.67
CA GLY A 50 15.09 2.04 10.68
C GLY A 50 13.65 2.05 10.13
N PHE A 51 13.47 2.12 8.81
CA PHE A 51 12.19 1.94 8.13
C PHE A 51 12.26 0.76 7.18
N TRP A 52 11.15 0.02 7.06
CA TRP A 52 11.05 -1.13 6.18
C TRP A 52 9.91 -0.97 5.18
N LYS A 53 10.14 -1.46 3.97
CA LYS A 53 9.17 -1.61 2.91
C LYS A 53 8.51 -2.98 3.01
N TYR A 54 7.20 -2.99 2.88
CA TYR A 54 6.40 -4.20 2.86
C TYR A 54 5.64 -4.26 1.55
N LYS A 55 5.77 -5.38 0.85
CA LYS A 55 4.96 -5.74 -0.31
C LYS A 55 3.71 -6.46 0.18
N VAL A 56 2.55 -5.82 0.02
CA VAL A 56 1.26 -6.43 0.39
C VAL A 56 0.51 -6.73 -0.89
N GLU A 57 -0.03 -7.94 -0.98
CA GLU A 57 -0.78 -8.38 -2.15
C GLU A 57 -2.10 -9.03 -1.80
N GLY A 58 -3.01 -9.00 -2.78
CA GLY A 58 -4.35 -9.54 -2.65
C GLY A 58 -5.33 -8.89 -3.61
N THR A 59 -6.58 -9.33 -3.54
CA THR A 59 -7.69 -8.73 -4.28
C THR A 59 -8.42 -7.71 -3.41
N THR A 60 -9.04 -6.73 -4.06
CA THR A 60 -9.90 -5.73 -3.42
C THR A 60 -11.26 -5.73 -4.12
N PRO A 61 -12.31 -5.17 -3.50
CA PRO A 61 -13.63 -5.09 -4.14
C PRO A 61 -13.60 -4.42 -5.53
N ASN A 62 -12.71 -3.43 -5.74
CA ASN A 62 -12.55 -2.74 -7.02
C ASN A 62 -11.42 -3.33 -7.89
N SER A 63 -10.77 -4.42 -7.46
CA SER A 63 -9.71 -5.07 -8.25
C SER A 63 -10.23 -6.06 -9.28
N GLU A 64 -11.56 -6.24 -9.35
CA GLU A 64 -12.23 -7.24 -10.18
C GLU A 64 -11.66 -8.65 -9.96
N THR A 65 -10.83 -9.14 -10.90
CA THR A 65 -10.16 -10.45 -10.86
C THR A 65 -8.64 -10.34 -10.78
N ARG A 66 -8.10 -9.12 -10.76
CA ARG A 66 -6.66 -8.88 -10.74
C ARG A 66 -6.15 -8.81 -9.31
N THR A 67 -4.94 -9.33 -9.10
CA THR A 67 -4.23 -9.19 -7.83
C THR A 67 -3.53 -7.85 -7.81
N LEU A 68 -3.77 -7.05 -6.77
CA LEU A 68 -3.10 -5.79 -6.54
C LEU A 68 -1.85 -6.05 -5.68
N LEU A 69 -0.73 -5.43 -6.05
CA LEU A 69 0.47 -5.37 -5.21
C LEU A 69 0.75 -3.91 -4.84
N VAL A 70 0.87 -3.64 -3.55
CA VAL A 70 1.25 -2.34 -3.03
C VAL A 70 2.54 -2.45 -2.23
N VAL A 71 3.41 -1.46 -2.37
CA VAL A 71 4.60 -1.31 -1.53
C VAL A 71 4.39 -0.14 -0.61
N ILE A 72 4.44 -0.39 0.70
CA ILE A 72 4.25 0.61 1.74
C ILE A 72 5.43 0.68 2.70
N ILE A 73 5.60 1.84 3.33
CA ILE A 73 6.49 2.05 4.46
C ILE A 73 5.63 2.57 5.62
N PRO A 74 5.34 1.75 6.64
CA PRO A 74 4.63 2.19 7.83
C PRO A 74 5.59 2.90 8.79
N ASP A 75 5.12 4.01 9.36
CA ASP A 75 5.74 4.69 10.49
C ASP A 75 4.75 4.70 11.65
N PHE A 76 4.98 3.82 12.61
CA PHE A 76 4.13 3.66 13.79
C PHE A 76 4.29 4.81 14.79
N GLN A 77 5.43 5.51 14.79
CA GLN A 77 5.69 6.62 15.70
C GLN A 77 4.89 7.86 15.28
N HIS A 78 4.87 8.17 13.99
CA HIS A 78 4.18 9.35 13.44
C HIS A 78 2.79 9.06 12.90
N ARG A 79 2.34 7.80 12.95
CA ARG A 79 1.06 7.34 12.38
C ARG A 79 0.92 7.69 10.91
N THR A 80 1.98 7.44 10.14
CA THR A 80 1.99 7.66 8.69
C THR A 80 2.18 6.36 7.95
N ILE A 81 1.57 6.26 6.77
CA ILE A 81 1.85 5.23 5.79
C ILE A 81 2.28 5.93 4.51
N GLU A 82 3.53 5.74 4.12
CA GLU A 82 4.01 6.16 2.81
C GLU A 82 3.78 5.04 1.81
N MET A 83 3.20 5.40 0.67
CA MET A 83 3.07 4.49 -0.45
C MET A 83 4.18 4.73 -1.45
N VAL A 84 4.96 3.69 -1.72
CA VAL A 84 6.07 3.74 -2.65
C VAL A 84 5.58 3.50 -4.07
N THR A 85 4.74 2.48 -4.27
CA THR A 85 4.18 2.13 -5.58
C THR A 85 2.95 1.23 -5.45
N VAL A 86 2.13 1.20 -6.50
CA VAL A 86 1.00 0.29 -6.66
C VAL A 86 0.99 -0.25 -8.11
N HIS A 87 0.79 -1.55 -8.27
CA HIS A 87 0.69 -2.19 -9.57
C HIS A 87 -0.16 -3.45 -9.54
N TRP A 88 -0.64 -3.86 -10.70
CA TRP A 88 -1.23 -5.18 -10.86
C TRP A 88 -0.12 -6.23 -10.85
N LYS A 89 -0.32 -7.28 -10.08
CA LYS A 89 0.48 -8.50 -10.15
C LYS A 89 -0.05 -9.28 -11.35
N ASP A 90 0.46 -8.93 -12.52
CA ASP A 90 0.24 -9.71 -13.73
C ASP A 90 1.21 -10.91 -13.64
N ASN A 91 0.65 -12.13 -13.70
CA ASN A 91 1.41 -13.38 -13.68
C ASN A 91 2.41 -13.47 -14.85
#